data_AF-A0A9D6FZV2-F1
#
_entry.id   AF-A0A9D6FZV2-F1
#
_cell.length_a   1.000
_cell.length_b   1.000
_cell.length_c   1.000
_cell.angle_alpha   90.00
_cell.angle_beta   90.00
_cell.angle_gamma   90.00
#
_symmetry.space_group_name_H-M   'P 1'
#
loop_
_entity.id
_entity.type
_entity.pdbx_description
1 polymer ?
#
loop_
_entity_poly.entity_id
_entity_poly.type
_entity_poly.pdbx_seq_one_letter_code
_entity_poly.pdbx_strand_id
1 'polypeptide(L)'
;MAESSYTDRKVIDFSRNFVNVIAHNEAEHKEREVQIGKEKKSLCEEFYTIPCEVHRKGYGAVNKFFSGNFSTPTTVFCDPAGKEIARKEGALGAGELAKEMQTVLQKVVGEKVGLAAWRQAKQALADADAALAEGNYKKAVDLFTKVSKMAGKAVQELGKEGLKKCGEAGAKLLEEALAMTDIEEKRKALKKLVEDFKGTETATRAKKELEAIK
;
A
#
# COMPACT_ATOMS: atom_id res chain seq x y z
N MET A 1 -13.25 -18.93 21.30
CA MET A 1 -12.09 -18.29 20.63
C MET A 1 -11.33 -19.40 19.94
N ALA A 2 -11.23 -19.40 18.61
CA ALA A 2 -10.54 -20.47 17.89
C ALA A 2 -9.03 -20.31 18.09
N GLU A 3 -8.39 -21.30 18.71
CA GLU A 3 -6.94 -21.37 18.83
C GLU A 3 -6.33 -21.49 17.43
N SER A 4 -5.32 -20.68 17.16
CA SER A 4 -4.54 -20.71 15.92
C SER A 4 -3.96 -22.11 15.70
N SER A 5 -4.04 -22.65 14.48
CA SER A 5 -3.38 -23.91 14.09
C SER A 5 -1.85 -23.85 14.24
N TYR A 6 -1.29 -22.64 14.32
CA TYR A 6 0.06 -22.40 14.81
C TYR A 6 -0.02 -22.09 16.30
N THR A 7 0.21 -23.09 17.15
CA THR A 7 0.33 -22.93 18.61
C THR A 7 1.74 -22.48 19.02
N ASP A 8 2.72 -22.63 18.13
CA ASP A 8 4.10 -22.21 18.36
C ASP A 8 4.24 -20.69 18.26
N ARG A 9 4.64 -20.06 19.38
CA ARG A 9 4.76 -18.61 19.49
C ARG A 9 5.75 -18.01 18.49
N LYS A 10 6.85 -18.70 18.16
CA LYS A 10 7.87 -18.18 17.24
C LYS A 10 7.32 -18.12 15.82
N VAL A 11 6.58 -19.14 15.40
CA VAL A 11 5.93 -19.14 14.07
C VAL A 11 4.88 -18.03 14.00
N ILE A 12 4.09 -17.82 15.06
CA ILE A 12 3.14 -16.70 15.14
C ILE A 12 3.86 -15.35 15.01
N ASP A 13 4.97 -15.16 15.70
CA ASP A 13 5.68 -13.88 15.69
C ASP A 13 6.37 -13.63 14.33
N PHE A 14 6.92 -14.67 13.69
CA PHE A 14 7.47 -14.55 12.34
C PHE A 14 6.40 -14.33 11.27
N SER A 15 5.28 -15.04 11.34
CA SER A 15 4.21 -14.96 10.34
C SER A 15 3.60 -13.57 10.22
N ARG A 16 3.71 -12.71 11.25
CA ARG A 16 3.33 -11.29 11.20
C ARG A 16 4.11 -10.46 10.18
N ASN A 17 5.26 -10.95 9.74
CA ASN A 17 6.09 -10.33 8.70
C ASN A 17 5.73 -10.84 7.29
N PHE A 18 4.78 -11.76 7.18
CA PHE A 18 4.33 -12.37 5.94
C PHE A 18 2.84 -12.10 5.71
N VAL A 19 2.46 -12.01 4.44
CA VAL A 19 1.06 -12.22 4.05
C VAL A 19 0.90 -13.71 3.80
N ASN A 20 0.39 -14.44 4.79
CA ASN A 20 0.18 -15.87 4.68
C ASN A 20 -1.14 -16.13 3.95
N VAL A 21 -1.07 -16.82 2.83
CA VAL A 21 -2.25 -17.25 2.07
C VAL A 21 -2.33 -18.76 2.15
N ILE A 22 -3.41 -19.27 2.74
CA ILE A 22 -3.73 -20.70 2.73
C ILE A 22 -4.64 -20.95 1.54
N ALA A 23 -4.22 -21.83 0.66
CA ALA A 23 -4.93 -22.15 -0.58
C ALA A 23 -5.06 -23.67 -0.74
N HIS A 24 -6.18 -24.13 -1.27
CA HIS A 24 -6.43 -25.53 -1.64
C HIS A 24 -7.24 -25.56 -2.95
N ASN A 25 -7.13 -26.64 -3.72
CA ASN A 25 -7.90 -26.77 -4.97
C ASN A 25 -9.41 -26.89 -4.67
N GLU A 26 -10.29 -26.77 -5.66
CA GLU A 26 -11.75 -26.82 -5.47
C GLU A 26 -12.30 -28.24 -5.21
N ALA A 27 -11.47 -29.28 -5.23
CA ALA A 27 -11.95 -30.66 -5.14
C ALA A 27 -12.28 -31.04 -3.69
N GLU A 28 -13.58 -31.11 -3.39
CA GLU A 28 -14.17 -31.97 -2.33
C GLU A 28 -14.11 -31.50 -0.86
N HIS A 29 -13.96 -30.21 -0.59
CA HIS A 29 -13.96 -29.68 0.78
C HIS A 29 -15.38 -29.43 1.28
N LYS A 30 -15.68 -29.88 2.49
CA LYS A 30 -16.96 -29.57 3.14
C LYS A 30 -16.96 -28.13 3.63
N GLU A 31 -18.04 -27.43 3.33
CA GLU A 31 -18.28 -26.06 3.79
C GLU A 31 -19.22 -26.08 4.99
N ARG A 32 -18.99 -25.19 5.95
CA ARG A 32 -19.91 -24.95 7.06
C ARG A 32 -20.34 -23.50 7.11
N GLU A 33 -21.61 -23.26 7.32
CA GLU A 33 -22.10 -21.91 7.57
C GLU A 33 -21.85 -21.51 9.02
N VAL A 34 -21.18 -20.36 9.22
CA VAL A 34 -20.95 -19.78 10.53
C VAL A 34 -21.44 -18.34 10.54
N GLN A 35 -22.09 -17.95 11.64
CA GLN A 35 -22.48 -16.56 11.87
C GLN A 35 -21.29 -15.77 12.41
N ILE A 36 -20.82 -14.77 11.65
CA ILE A 36 -19.76 -13.85 12.05
C ILE A 36 -20.37 -12.45 12.15
N GLY A 37 -20.68 -12.03 13.39
CA GLY A 37 -21.43 -10.80 13.63
C GLY A 37 -22.89 -10.92 13.15
N LYS A 38 -23.31 -10.03 12.24
CA LYS A 38 -24.66 -10.05 11.63
C LYS A 38 -24.74 -10.80 10.30
N GLU A 39 -23.61 -11.31 9.79
CA GLU A 39 -23.53 -11.96 8.49
C GLU A 39 -23.34 -13.47 8.65
N LYS A 40 -23.99 -14.26 7.77
CA LYS A 40 -23.65 -15.67 7.57
C LYS A 40 -22.50 -15.77 6.58
N LYS A 41 -21.48 -16.53 6.92
CA LYS A 41 -20.33 -16.80 6.04
C LYS A 41 -20.10 -18.29 5.92
N SER A 42 -19.86 -18.75 4.70
CA SER A 42 -19.37 -20.10 4.44
C SER A 42 -17.87 -20.16 4.77
N LEU A 43 -17.51 -20.99 5.74
CA LEU A 43 -16.13 -21.27 6.15
C LEU A 43 -15.74 -22.68 5.74
N CYS A 44 -14.45 -22.88 5.50
CA CYS A 44 -13.91 -24.21 5.26
C CYS A 44 -13.99 -25.06 6.56
N GLU A 45 -14.42 -26.32 6.45
CA GLU A 45 -14.40 -27.25 7.60
C GLU A 45 -12.97 -27.57 8.08
N GLU A 46 -11.99 -27.59 7.16
CA GLU A 46 -10.59 -27.88 7.52
C GLU A 46 -9.89 -26.66 8.11
N PHE A 47 -10.22 -25.46 7.60
CA PHE A 47 -9.60 -24.19 7.99
C PHE A 47 -10.65 -23.27 8.62
N TYR A 48 -10.98 -23.61 9.87
CA TYR A 48 -12.06 -23.09 10.73
C TYR A 48 -12.27 -21.58 10.82
N THR A 49 -11.36 -20.75 10.32
CA THR A 49 -11.35 -19.27 10.47
C THR A 49 -11.28 -18.51 9.15
N ILE A 50 -11.22 -19.19 8.00
CA ILE A 50 -11.03 -18.53 6.70
C ILE A 50 -12.24 -18.84 5.79
N PRO A 51 -12.88 -17.83 5.19
CA PRO A 51 -13.97 -18.05 4.24
C PRO A 51 -13.51 -18.83 3.01
N CYS A 52 -14.33 -19.76 2.51
CA CYS A 52 -14.00 -20.59 1.34
C CYS A 52 -13.65 -19.77 0.09
N GLU A 53 -14.28 -18.61 -0.10
CA GLU A 53 -13.97 -17.69 -1.18
C GLU A 53 -12.52 -17.17 -1.12
N VAL A 54 -12.00 -16.93 0.09
CA VAL A 54 -10.61 -16.46 0.28
C VAL A 54 -9.62 -17.55 -0.09
N HIS A 55 -9.90 -18.81 0.28
CA HIS A 55 -9.08 -19.95 -0.14
C HIS A 55 -9.06 -20.13 -1.65
N ARG A 56 -10.22 -20.03 -2.31
CA ARG A 56 -10.35 -20.17 -3.78
C ARG A 56 -9.60 -19.07 -4.53
N LYS A 57 -9.76 -17.80 -4.11
CA LYS A 57 -8.99 -16.67 -4.67
C LYS A 57 -7.49 -16.86 -4.43
N GLY A 58 -7.12 -17.31 -3.24
CA GLY A 58 -5.75 -17.67 -2.90
C GLY A 58 -5.20 -18.72 -3.86
N TYR A 59 -5.91 -19.83 -4.06
CA TYR A 59 -5.54 -20.92 -4.97
C TYR A 59 -5.37 -20.43 -6.40
N GLY A 60 -6.33 -19.68 -6.95
CA GLY A 60 -6.21 -19.09 -8.29
C GLY A 60 -4.94 -18.23 -8.45
N ALA A 61 -4.59 -17.46 -7.42
CA ALA A 61 -3.39 -16.62 -7.44
C ALA A 61 -2.07 -17.41 -7.33
N VAL A 62 -2.08 -18.55 -6.61
CA VAL A 62 -0.88 -19.38 -6.39
C VAL A 62 -0.75 -20.55 -7.35
N ASN A 63 -1.81 -20.94 -8.07
CA ASN A 63 -1.82 -22.11 -8.95
C ASN A 63 -0.73 -22.03 -10.04
N LYS A 64 -0.34 -20.82 -10.45
CA LYS A 64 0.81 -20.61 -11.36
C LYS A 64 2.14 -21.16 -10.85
N PHE A 65 2.30 -21.32 -9.53
CA PHE A 65 3.48 -21.93 -8.92
C PHE A 65 3.36 -23.46 -8.82
N PHE A 66 2.17 -24.00 -8.97
CA PHE A 66 1.89 -25.44 -8.87
C PHE A 66 1.67 -26.01 -10.27
N SER A 67 2.75 -26.08 -11.06
CA SER A 67 2.76 -26.81 -12.32
C SER A 67 3.53 -28.13 -12.16
N GLY A 68 2.99 -29.22 -12.70
CA GLY A 68 3.58 -30.57 -12.60
C GLY A 68 3.27 -31.29 -11.28
N ASN A 69 4.08 -32.30 -10.96
CA ASN A 69 3.97 -33.07 -9.72
C ASN A 69 4.60 -32.27 -8.57
N PHE A 70 3.83 -31.99 -7.52
CA PHE A 70 4.28 -31.41 -6.26
C PHE A 70 3.72 -32.23 -5.10
N SER A 71 4.44 -32.30 -3.98
CA SER A 71 3.93 -32.96 -2.78
C SER A 71 3.06 -32.03 -1.93
N THR A 72 2.10 -32.59 -1.22
CA THR A 72 1.24 -31.84 -0.28
C THR A 72 1.56 -32.26 1.16
N PRO A 73 1.75 -31.32 2.11
CA PRO A 73 1.66 -29.86 1.94
C PRO A 73 2.90 -29.27 1.25
N THR A 74 2.73 -28.15 0.54
CA THR A 74 3.84 -27.33 0.01
C THR A 74 3.70 -25.90 0.50
N THR A 75 4.82 -25.32 0.95
CA THR A 75 4.94 -23.90 1.31
C THR A 75 5.76 -23.19 0.23
N VAL A 76 5.18 -22.17 -0.40
CA VAL A 76 5.87 -21.32 -1.39
C VAL A 76 6.02 -19.92 -0.81
N PHE A 77 7.25 -19.42 -0.83
CA PHE A 77 7.57 -18.06 -0.43
C PHE A 77 7.81 -17.20 -1.67
N CYS A 78 7.12 -16.07 -1.77
CA CYS A 78 7.25 -15.15 -2.89
C CYS A 78 7.65 -13.75 -2.42
N ASP A 79 8.29 -13.00 -3.31
CA ASP A 79 8.52 -11.57 -3.12
C ASP A 79 7.24 -10.77 -3.41
N PRO A 80 7.21 -9.46 -3.12
CA PRO A 80 6.05 -8.61 -3.41
C PRO A 80 5.67 -8.50 -4.91
N ALA A 81 6.59 -8.83 -5.83
CA ALA A 81 6.32 -8.89 -7.27
C ALA A 81 5.73 -10.26 -7.68
N GLY A 82 5.57 -11.19 -6.74
CA GLY A 82 5.07 -12.53 -7.00
C GLY A 82 6.09 -13.45 -7.66
N LYS A 83 7.39 -13.17 -7.51
CA LYS A 83 8.47 -14.08 -7.89
C LYS A 83 8.74 -15.04 -6.74
N GLU A 84 8.84 -16.33 -7.03
CA GLU A 84 9.21 -17.35 -6.04
C GLU A 84 10.64 -17.10 -5.53
N ILE A 85 10.79 -17.07 -4.21
CA ILE A 85 12.06 -16.94 -3.49
C ILE A 85 12.53 -18.32 -2.99
N ALA A 86 11.59 -19.12 -2.49
CA ALA A 86 11.85 -20.45 -1.95
C ALA A 86 10.58 -21.29 -1.96
N ARG A 87 10.77 -22.61 -1.99
CA ARG A 87 9.71 -23.61 -1.88
C ARG A 87 10.15 -24.72 -0.95
N LYS A 88 9.21 -25.23 -0.16
CA LYS A 88 9.39 -26.39 0.71
C LYS A 88 8.23 -27.34 0.55
N GLU A 89 8.60 -28.57 0.28
CA GLU A 89 7.71 -29.69 0.02
C GLU A 89 7.68 -30.61 1.24
N GLY A 90 6.50 -31.06 1.63
CA GLY A 90 6.26 -31.84 2.85
C GLY A 90 5.95 -30.99 4.08
N ALA A 91 5.54 -31.68 5.16
CA ALA A 91 5.22 -31.03 6.43
C ALA A 91 6.51 -30.55 7.12
N LEU A 92 6.58 -29.25 7.41
CA LEU A 92 7.68 -28.66 8.18
C LEU A 92 7.30 -28.59 9.66
N GLY A 93 8.25 -28.94 10.54
CA GLY A 93 8.12 -28.63 11.96
C GLY A 93 8.10 -27.12 12.20
N ALA A 94 7.43 -26.66 13.26
CA ALA A 94 7.29 -25.23 13.58
C ALA A 94 8.65 -24.49 13.65
N GLY A 95 9.65 -25.11 14.27
CA GLY A 95 11.00 -24.54 14.35
C GLY A 95 11.72 -24.43 13.01
N GLU A 96 11.47 -25.35 12.09
CA GLU A 96 12.05 -25.34 10.74
C GLU A 96 11.37 -24.28 9.86
N LEU A 97 10.04 -24.19 9.93
CA LEU A 97 9.27 -23.15 9.23
C LEU A 97 9.69 -21.75 9.67
N ALA A 98 9.88 -21.52 10.98
CA ALA A 98 10.35 -20.24 11.51
C ALA A 98 11.75 -19.86 10.99
N LYS A 99 12.67 -20.83 10.91
CA LYS A 99 14.02 -20.60 10.33
C LYS A 99 13.92 -20.25 8.84
N GLU A 100 13.12 -20.99 8.09
CA GLU A 100 12.93 -20.73 6.66
C GLU A 100 12.32 -19.34 6.42
N MET A 101 11.29 -18.97 7.18
CA MET A 101 10.71 -17.63 7.19
C MET A 101 11.78 -16.55 7.41
N GLN A 102 12.64 -16.72 8.41
CA GLN A 102 13.72 -15.78 8.67
C GLN A 102 14.70 -15.68 7.47
N THR A 103 15.12 -16.81 6.91
CA THR A 103 16.03 -16.86 5.76
C THR A 103 15.43 -16.20 4.52
N VAL A 104 14.15 -16.45 4.24
CA VAL A 104 13.45 -15.87 3.10
C VAL A 104 13.33 -14.35 3.23
N LEU A 105 13.00 -13.83 4.42
CA LEU A 105 12.91 -12.37 4.64
C LEU A 105 14.23 -11.65 4.35
N GLN A 106 15.37 -12.31 4.58
CA GLN A 106 16.69 -11.76 4.26
C GLN A 106 16.93 -11.70 2.75
N LYS A 107 16.30 -12.58 1.97
CA LYS A 107 16.38 -12.60 0.49
C LYS A 107 15.48 -11.57 -0.18
N VAL A 108 14.47 -11.04 0.51
CA VAL A 108 13.64 -9.93 0.01
C VAL A 108 14.48 -8.66 0.02
N VAL A 109 14.94 -8.27 -1.18
CA VAL A 109 15.68 -7.04 -1.42
C VAL A 109 14.77 -5.82 -1.33
N GLY A 110 15.35 -4.69 -0.95
CA GLY A 110 14.63 -3.43 -0.81
C GLY A 110 14.35 -3.04 0.64
N GLU A 111 13.95 -1.79 0.80
CA GLU A 111 13.65 -1.22 2.10
C GLU A 111 12.33 -1.74 2.63
N LYS A 112 12.36 -2.21 3.88
CA LYS A 112 11.20 -2.79 4.54
C LYS A 112 10.48 -1.68 5.31
N VAL A 113 9.22 -1.44 4.95
CA VAL A 113 8.36 -0.47 5.64
C VAL A 113 7.35 -1.23 6.49
N GLY A 114 7.25 -0.86 7.77
CA GLY A 114 6.27 -1.48 8.66
C GLY A 114 4.83 -1.23 8.19
N LEU A 115 3.95 -2.23 8.37
CA LEU A 115 2.56 -2.19 7.87
C LEU A 115 1.79 -0.94 8.34
N ALA A 116 1.96 -0.51 9.59
CA ALA A 116 1.30 0.68 10.11
C ALA A 116 1.74 1.96 9.37
N ALA A 117 3.05 2.13 9.18
CA ALA A 117 3.61 3.24 8.43
C ALA A 117 3.17 3.20 6.95
N TRP A 118 3.16 2.02 6.34
CA TRP A 118 2.69 1.84 4.97
C TRP A 118 1.21 2.19 4.80
N ARG A 119 0.34 1.76 5.72
CA ARG A 119 -1.09 2.11 5.70
C ARG A 119 -1.32 3.60 5.87
N GLN A 120 -0.59 4.24 6.79
CA GLN A 120 -0.65 5.69 6.97
C GLN A 120 -0.21 6.44 5.71
N ALA A 121 0.87 5.99 5.07
CA ALA A 121 1.33 6.56 3.81
C ALA A 121 0.30 6.40 2.70
N LYS A 122 -0.28 5.19 2.54
CA LYS A 122 -1.31 4.92 1.52
C LYS A 122 -2.57 5.76 1.71
N GLN A 123 -3.03 5.93 2.95
CA GLN A 123 -4.17 6.79 3.24
C GLN A 123 -3.85 8.25 2.93
N ALA A 124 -2.69 8.75 3.39
CA ALA A 124 -2.29 10.13 3.13
C ALA A 124 -2.11 10.42 1.63
N LEU A 125 -1.59 9.46 0.85
CA LEU A 125 -1.51 9.57 -0.62
C LEU A 125 -2.90 9.63 -1.25
N ALA A 126 -3.82 8.76 -0.86
CA ALA A 126 -5.19 8.77 -1.39
C ALA A 126 -5.92 10.09 -1.07
N ASP A 127 -5.78 10.58 0.16
CA ASP A 127 -6.35 11.86 0.59
C ASP A 127 -5.70 13.06 -0.16
N ALA A 128 -4.40 12.96 -0.47
CA ALA A 128 -3.68 13.97 -1.23
C ALA A 128 -4.10 14.00 -2.70
N ASP A 129 -4.21 12.84 -3.34
CA ASP A 129 -4.69 12.70 -4.72
C ASP A 129 -6.13 13.21 -4.84
N ALA A 130 -7.01 12.89 -3.88
CA ALA A 130 -8.38 13.41 -3.84
C ALA A 130 -8.39 14.94 -3.68
N ALA A 131 -7.61 15.48 -2.74
CA ALA A 131 -7.49 16.93 -2.57
C ALA A 131 -6.96 17.64 -3.82
N LEU A 132 -6.00 17.03 -4.53
CA LEU A 132 -5.47 17.57 -5.78
C LEU A 132 -6.55 17.58 -6.88
N ALA A 133 -7.32 16.50 -7.01
CA ALA A 133 -8.41 16.41 -7.99
C ALA A 133 -9.55 17.42 -7.72
N GLU A 134 -9.82 17.72 -6.45
CA GLU A 134 -10.80 18.71 -6.01
C GLU A 134 -10.28 20.16 -6.12
N GLY A 135 -9.02 20.37 -6.50
CA GLY A 135 -8.40 21.71 -6.53
C GLY A 135 -8.07 22.28 -5.14
N ASN A 136 -8.08 21.46 -4.10
CA ASN A 136 -7.62 21.83 -2.75
C ASN A 136 -6.10 21.65 -2.64
N TYR A 137 -5.38 22.50 -3.38
CA TYR A 137 -3.92 22.38 -3.56
C TYR A 137 -3.13 22.51 -2.25
N LYS A 138 -3.57 23.37 -1.33
CA LYS A 138 -2.95 23.50 -0.01
C LYS A 138 -2.91 22.18 0.74
N LYS A 139 -4.07 21.53 0.84
CA LYS A 139 -4.20 20.22 1.50
C LYS A 139 -3.38 19.15 0.76
N ALA A 140 -3.40 19.15 -0.57
CA ALA A 140 -2.62 18.21 -1.37
C ALA A 140 -1.10 18.36 -1.13
N VAL A 141 -0.57 19.58 -1.19
CA VAL A 141 0.84 19.89 -0.92
C VAL A 141 1.23 19.50 0.51
N ASP A 142 0.41 19.80 1.51
CA ASP A 142 0.66 19.44 2.91
C ASP A 142 0.74 17.91 3.09
N LEU A 143 -0.21 17.17 2.50
CA LEU A 143 -0.25 15.71 2.60
C LEU A 143 0.90 15.05 1.85
N PHE A 144 1.21 15.46 0.61
CA PHE A 144 2.36 14.92 -0.11
C PHE A 144 3.69 15.28 0.56
N THR A 145 3.82 16.48 1.15
CA THR A 145 4.99 16.86 1.96
C THR A 145 5.11 16.00 3.21
N LYS A 146 3.99 15.65 3.85
CA LYS A 146 3.98 14.72 4.99
C LYS A 146 4.50 13.35 4.56
N VAL A 147 4.00 12.81 3.44
CA VAL A 147 4.43 11.51 2.91
C VAL A 147 5.91 11.53 2.52
N SER A 148 6.39 12.61 1.89
CA SER A 148 7.78 12.75 1.46
C SER A 148 8.79 12.79 2.61
N LYS A 149 8.31 12.93 3.86
CA LYS A 149 9.11 12.94 5.10
C LYS A 149 8.92 11.68 5.94
N MET A 150 8.10 10.72 5.51
CA MET A 150 7.91 9.45 6.23
C MET A 150 9.14 8.54 6.09
N ALA A 151 9.23 7.51 6.95
CA ALA A 151 10.25 6.48 6.83
C ALA A 151 10.01 5.59 5.60
N GLY A 152 11.08 5.18 4.91
CA GLY A 152 10.98 4.46 3.64
C GLY A 152 11.31 5.36 2.46
N LYS A 153 12.49 5.22 1.82
CA LYS A 153 12.83 5.88 0.55
C LYS A 153 11.74 5.68 -0.49
N ALA A 154 11.22 4.46 -0.64
CA ALA A 154 10.12 4.20 -1.57
C ALA A 154 8.86 5.02 -1.25
N VAL A 155 8.54 5.22 0.04
CA VAL A 155 7.42 6.07 0.48
C VAL A 155 7.74 7.55 0.24
N GLN A 156 8.96 7.97 0.54
CA GLN A 156 9.40 9.36 0.32
C GLN A 156 9.31 9.75 -1.15
N GLU A 157 9.72 8.87 -2.07
CA GLU A 157 9.63 9.09 -3.51
C GLU A 157 8.17 9.22 -3.98
N LEU A 158 7.23 8.42 -3.45
CA LEU A 158 5.81 8.59 -3.76
C LEU A 158 5.30 9.99 -3.35
N GLY A 159 5.72 10.48 -2.18
CA GLY A 159 5.39 11.83 -1.74
C GLY A 159 6.00 12.91 -2.64
N LYS A 160 7.26 12.74 -3.07
CA LYS A 160 7.93 13.68 -3.99
C LYS A 160 7.28 13.69 -5.38
N GLU A 161 6.88 12.54 -5.89
CA GLU A 161 6.14 12.45 -7.15
C GLU A 161 4.80 13.19 -7.05
N GLY A 162 4.07 13.03 -5.94
CA GLY A 162 2.86 13.80 -5.67
C GLY A 162 3.10 15.31 -5.62
N LEU A 163 4.18 15.76 -4.96
CA LEU A 163 4.58 17.17 -4.98
C LEU A 163 4.89 17.69 -6.38
N LYS A 164 5.49 16.87 -7.24
CA LYS A 164 5.73 17.21 -8.64
C LYS A 164 4.40 17.45 -9.38
N LYS A 165 3.39 16.59 -9.18
CA LYS A 165 2.04 16.78 -9.74
C LYS A 165 1.40 18.08 -9.27
N CYS A 166 1.53 18.42 -7.97
CA CYS A 166 1.10 19.72 -7.47
C CYS A 166 1.85 20.87 -8.16
N GLY A 167 3.16 20.75 -8.36
CA GLY A 167 3.96 21.74 -9.07
C GLY A 167 3.48 21.98 -10.51
N GLU A 168 3.20 20.90 -11.25
CA GLU A 168 2.66 20.96 -12.62
C GLU A 168 1.28 21.63 -12.67
N ALA A 169 0.39 21.31 -11.73
CA ALA A 169 -0.92 21.98 -11.61
C ALA A 169 -0.76 23.47 -11.27
N GLY A 170 0.12 23.79 -10.32
CA GLY A 170 0.41 25.16 -9.93
C GLY A 170 1.04 25.99 -11.04
N ALA A 171 1.89 25.39 -11.88
CA ALA A 171 2.50 26.07 -13.02
C ALA A 171 1.45 26.54 -14.04
N LYS A 172 0.45 25.68 -14.35
CA LYS A 172 -0.66 26.04 -15.23
C LYS A 172 -1.47 27.20 -14.68
N LEU A 173 -1.85 27.13 -13.39
CA LEU A 173 -2.60 28.20 -12.73
C LEU A 173 -1.80 29.51 -12.64
N LEU A 174 -0.47 29.42 -12.53
CA LEU A 174 0.40 30.59 -12.57
C LEU A 174 0.39 31.24 -13.95
N GLU A 175 0.49 30.46 -15.02
CA GLU A 175 0.40 30.97 -16.40
C GLU A 175 -0.96 31.65 -16.64
N GLU A 176 -2.05 31.03 -16.20
CA GLU A 176 -3.40 31.62 -16.26
C GLU A 176 -3.48 32.94 -15.49
N ALA A 177 -2.96 32.99 -14.26
CA ALA A 177 -2.92 34.22 -13.46
C ALA A 177 -2.07 35.31 -14.14
N LEU A 178 -0.97 34.95 -14.79
CA LEU A 178 -0.11 35.90 -15.48
C LEU A 178 -0.74 36.51 -16.72
N ALA A 179 -1.60 35.75 -17.42
CA ALA A 179 -2.35 36.19 -18.59
C ALA A 179 -3.55 37.10 -18.26
N MET A 180 -3.93 37.24 -16.98
CA MET A 180 -5.01 38.13 -16.56
C MET A 180 -4.67 39.59 -16.84
N THR A 181 -5.60 40.30 -17.49
CA THR A 181 -5.48 41.75 -17.78
C THR A 181 -5.92 42.63 -16.62
N ASP A 182 -6.85 42.14 -15.79
CA ASP A 182 -7.29 42.82 -14.58
C ASP A 182 -6.24 42.66 -13.47
N ILE A 183 -5.72 43.79 -12.99
CA ILE A 183 -4.63 43.83 -12.01
C ILE A 183 -5.08 43.33 -10.63
N GLU A 184 -6.32 43.59 -10.24
CA GLU A 184 -6.84 43.17 -8.93
C GLU A 184 -7.07 41.66 -8.90
N GLU A 185 -7.70 41.11 -9.94
CA GLU A 185 -7.91 39.67 -10.05
C GLU A 185 -6.57 38.92 -10.22
N LYS A 186 -5.62 39.47 -10.99
CA LYS A 186 -4.25 38.93 -11.07
C LYS A 186 -3.57 38.88 -9.70
N ARG A 187 -3.63 39.98 -8.93
CA ARG A 187 -3.06 40.02 -7.56
C ARG A 187 -3.70 38.99 -6.64
N LYS A 188 -5.02 38.85 -6.71
CA LYS A 188 -5.78 37.88 -5.91
C LYS A 188 -5.42 36.44 -6.27
N ALA A 189 -5.33 36.12 -7.56
CA ALA A 189 -4.90 34.82 -8.04
C ALA A 189 -3.47 34.49 -7.60
N LEU A 190 -2.51 35.43 -7.76
CA LEU A 190 -1.13 35.24 -7.32
C LEU A 190 -1.01 35.05 -5.80
N LYS A 191 -1.76 35.83 -4.99
CA LYS A 191 -1.82 35.62 -3.53
C LYS A 191 -2.30 34.21 -3.17
N LYS A 192 -3.38 33.76 -3.82
CA LYS A 192 -3.91 32.41 -3.63
C LYS A 192 -2.86 31.34 -3.97
N LEU A 193 -2.14 31.50 -5.07
CA LEU A 193 -1.07 30.58 -5.45
C LEU A 193 0.09 30.53 -4.44
N VAL A 194 0.45 31.66 -3.84
CA VAL A 194 1.48 31.70 -2.78
C VAL A 194 1.04 30.91 -1.54
N GLU A 195 -0.23 31.02 -1.16
CA GLU A 195 -0.77 30.30 0.00
C GLU A 195 -0.97 28.81 -0.28
N ASP A 196 -1.57 28.47 -1.42
CA ASP A 196 -1.97 27.11 -1.77
C ASP A 196 -0.77 26.22 -2.14
N PHE A 197 0.29 26.80 -2.69
CA PHE A 197 1.49 26.07 -3.10
C PHE A 197 2.71 26.36 -2.23
N LYS A 198 2.49 26.77 -0.97
CA LYS A 198 3.55 27.17 -0.05
C LYS A 198 4.68 26.12 0.01
N GLY A 199 5.93 26.59 -0.11
CA GLY A 199 7.11 25.73 -0.07
C GLY A 199 7.46 25.07 -1.41
N THR A 200 6.71 25.37 -2.48
CA THR A 200 7.04 24.93 -3.84
C THR A 200 7.66 26.06 -4.67
N GLU A 201 8.18 25.71 -5.85
CA GLU A 201 8.68 26.68 -6.83
C GLU A 201 7.55 27.59 -7.35
N THR A 202 6.33 27.06 -7.53
CA THR A 202 5.15 27.83 -7.96
C THR A 202 4.87 28.99 -7.02
N ALA A 203 4.81 28.75 -5.70
CA ALA A 203 4.60 29.82 -4.73
C ALA A 203 5.74 30.84 -4.73
N THR A 204 6.98 30.39 -4.94
CA THR A 204 8.15 31.28 -5.02
C THR A 204 8.06 32.20 -6.23
N ARG A 205 7.67 31.67 -7.40
CA ARG A 205 7.46 32.45 -8.62
C ARG A 205 6.27 33.39 -8.49
N ALA A 206 5.12 32.89 -8.01
CA ALA A 206 3.93 33.70 -7.79
C ALA A 206 4.18 34.89 -6.86
N LYS A 207 4.99 34.70 -5.81
CA LYS A 207 5.38 35.78 -4.90
C LYS A 207 6.20 36.87 -5.60
N LYS A 208 7.17 36.50 -6.43
CA LYS A 208 7.98 37.46 -7.20
C LYS A 208 7.13 38.29 -8.15
N GLU A 209 6.20 37.63 -8.85
CA GLU A 209 5.26 38.30 -9.76
C GLU A 209 4.32 39.25 -9.01
N LEU A 210 3.86 38.84 -7.82
CA LEU A 210 3.02 39.69 -6.97
C LEU A 210 3.76 40.95 -6.51
N GLU A 211 5.04 40.84 -6.17
CA GLU A 211 5.90 41.98 -5.78
C GLU A 211 6.20 42.93 -6.95
N ALA A 212 6.19 42.43 -8.20
CA ALA A 212 6.40 43.22 -9.40
C ALA A 212 5.18 44.07 -9.79
N ILE A 213 3.98 43.68 -9.37
CA ILE A 213 2.74 44.42 -9.62
C ILE A 213 2.63 45.54 -8.59
N LYS A 214 3.06 46.76 -8.96
CA LYS A 214 2.88 48.00 -8.19
C LYS A 214 1.45 48.51 -8.22
#